data_AF-A0A7S2RRQ1-F1
#
_entry.id   AF-A0A7S2RRQ1-F1
#
_cell.length_a   1.000
_cell.length_b   1.000
_cell.length_c   1.000
_cell.angle_alpha   90.00
_cell.angle_beta   90.00
_cell.angle_gamma   90.00
#
_symmetry.space_group_name_H-M   'P 1'
#
loop_
_entity.id
_entity.type
_entity.pdbx_description
1 polymer ?
#
loop_
_entity_poly.entity_id
_entity_poly.type
_entity_poly.pdbx_seq_one_letter_code
_entity_poly.pdbx_strand_id
1 'polypeptide(L)'
;DVDIWGSLTKIVWNRTNPPGKKPHDFSTLMHGQAFPNGTYMLMTTAYEHPKARPSSDYQRSEILLGVNLMVPSPGQPGMTTLTTISHVKTSGVPAFLSEKFSAGSAVDFIKTVNDVLGATDPSGKEEESAGEDGSSSNNIIAGGQEGEGG
;
A
#
# COMPACT_ATOMS: atom_id res chain seq x y z
N ASP A 1 11.03 -7.69 3.86
CA ASP A 1 10.60 -7.61 5.27
C ASP A 1 11.82 -7.48 6.18
N VAL A 2 11.68 -6.80 7.31
CA VAL A 2 12.78 -6.52 8.26
C VAL A 2 12.79 -7.51 9.42
N ASP A 3 11.60 -7.94 9.83
CA ASP A 3 11.39 -9.00 10.81
C ASP A 3 10.02 -9.67 10.61
N ILE A 4 9.87 -10.91 11.06
CA ILE A 4 8.63 -11.69 10.93
C ILE A 4 8.32 -12.32 12.29
N TRP A 5 7.12 -12.08 12.80
CA TRP A 5 6.66 -12.55 14.11
C TRP A 5 5.48 -13.52 13.93
N GLY A 6 5.78 -14.81 13.95
CA GLY A 6 4.79 -15.84 13.66
C GLY A 6 4.34 -15.82 12.20
N SER A 7 3.14 -16.31 11.92
CA SER A 7 2.63 -16.47 10.55
C SER A 7 1.87 -15.25 10.01
N LEU A 8 1.44 -14.34 10.90
CA LEU A 8 0.50 -13.26 10.55
C LEU A 8 1.04 -11.87 10.84
N THR A 9 2.21 -11.75 11.46
CA THR A 9 2.77 -10.45 11.84
C THR A 9 4.15 -10.27 11.23
N LYS A 10 4.42 -9.08 10.70
CA LYS A 10 5.74 -8.73 10.17
C LYS A 10 6.03 -7.26 10.32
N ILE A 11 7.30 -6.93 10.35
CA ILE A 11 7.79 -5.56 10.29
C ILE A 11 8.40 -5.35 8.91
N VAL A 12 7.99 -4.28 8.23
CA VAL A 12 8.42 -3.96 6.88
C VAL A 12 9.00 -2.56 6.84
N TRP A 13 10.13 -2.42 6.16
CA TRP A 13 10.64 -1.13 5.77
C TRP A 13 10.29 -0.90 4.30
N ASN A 14 9.58 0.19 4.03
CA ASN A 14 9.09 0.53 2.70
C ASN A 14 9.64 1.89 2.28
N ARG A 15 9.86 2.06 0.98
CA ARG A 15 10.30 3.32 0.36
C ARG A 15 9.25 3.80 -0.63
N THR A 16 9.00 5.10 -0.63
CA THR A 16 8.20 5.79 -1.67
C THR A 16 9.05 6.87 -2.32
N ASN A 17 9.02 6.96 -3.64
CA ASN A 17 9.85 7.89 -4.41
C ASN A 17 8.99 8.91 -5.17
N PRO A 18 8.46 9.94 -4.50
CA PRO A 18 7.71 10.98 -5.18
C PRO A 18 8.60 11.76 -6.18
N PRO A 19 8.12 12.04 -7.41
CA PRO A 19 8.89 12.80 -8.40
C PRO A 19 9.34 14.17 -7.88
N GLY A 20 10.62 14.49 -8.06
CA GLY A 20 11.19 15.79 -7.70
C GLY A 20 11.24 16.11 -6.19
N LYS A 21 11.00 15.13 -5.32
CA LYS A 21 11.04 15.29 -3.85
C LYS A 21 11.99 14.29 -3.22
N LYS A 22 12.40 14.55 -1.98
CA LYS A 22 13.21 13.60 -1.22
C LYS A 22 12.41 12.29 -1.03
N PRO A 23 13.02 11.11 -1.23
CA PRO A 23 12.32 9.85 -1.02
C PRO A 23 11.87 9.71 0.43
N HIS A 24 10.70 9.10 0.63
CA HIS A 24 10.17 8.80 1.95
C HIS A 24 10.47 7.36 2.32
N ASP A 25 10.70 7.12 3.60
CA ASP A 25 10.74 5.78 4.16
C ASP A 25 9.71 5.60 5.28
N PHE A 26 9.30 4.35 5.46
CA PHE A 26 8.36 3.91 6.49
C PHE A 26 8.91 2.66 7.15
N SER A 27 8.79 2.57 8.47
CA SER A 27 9.00 1.33 9.21
C SER A 27 7.68 0.98 9.87
N THR A 28 7.09 -0.15 9.47
CA THR A 28 5.68 -0.44 9.71
C THR A 28 5.52 -1.85 10.23
N LEU A 29 4.83 -2.01 11.35
CA LEU A 29 4.29 -3.28 11.82
C LEU A 29 3.02 -3.58 11.04
N MET A 30 2.93 -4.77 10.45
CA MET A 30 1.77 -5.29 9.74
C MET A 30 1.27 -6.53 10.47
N HIS A 31 -0.03 -6.62 10.72
CA HIS A 31 -0.67 -7.77 11.35
C HIS A 31 -1.92 -8.17 10.57
N GLY A 32 -1.99 -9.43 10.17
CA GLY A 32 -3.14 -10.04 9.52
C GLY A 32 -4.03 -10.78 10.52
N GLN A 33 -5.33 -10.75 10.29
CA GLN A 33 -6.30 -11.54 11.05
C GLN A 33 -7.39 -12.07 10.12
N ALA A 34 -7.59 -13.40 10.13
CA ALA A 34 -8.71 -14.05 9.48
C ALA A 34 -9.86 -14.24 10.48
N PHE A 35 -11.09 -14.06 10.02
CA PHE A 35 -12.32 -14.24 10.80
C PHE A 35 -13.10 -15.46 10.30
N PRO A 36 -13.90 -16.13 11.16
CA PRO A 36 -14.64 -17.34 10.78
C PRO A 36 -15.60 -17.18 9.60
N ASN A 37 -16.09 -15.97 9.35
CA ASN A 37 -16.99 -15.64 8.24
C ASN A 37 -16.26 -15.43 6.90
N GLY A 38 -14.95 -15.72 6.83
CA GLY A 38 -14.12 -15.50 5.64
C GLY A 38 -13.65 -14.05 5.47
N THR A 39 -14.00 -13.14 6.38
CA THR A 39 -13.40 -11.79 6.40
C THR A 39 -11.92 -11.89 6.73
N TYR A 40 -11.12 -11.06 6.07
CA TYR A 40 -9.69 -10.89 6.39
C TYR A 40 -9.39 -9.41 6.64
N MET A 41 -8.62 -9.13 7.69
CA MET A 41 -8.17 -7.79 8.03
C MET A 41 -6.65 -7.75 8.04
N LEU A 42 -6.09 -6.73 7.41
CA LEU A 42 -4.68 -6.38 7.52
C LEU A 42 -4.59 -5.00 8.18
N MET A 43 -4.01 -4.96 9.38
CA MET A 43 -3.76 -3.73 10.12
C MET A 43 -2.28 -3.36 10.02
N THR A 44 -2.00 -2.08 9.85
CA THR A 44 -0.63 -1.56 9.74
C THR A 44 -0.46 -0.32 10.60
N THR A 45 0.67 -0.20 11.29
CA THR A 45 1.02 1.00 12.07
C THR A 45 2.53 1.22 12.12
N ALA A 46 2.96 2.44 12.37
CA ALA A 46 4.37 2.80 12.49
C ALA A 46 5.01 2.02 13.63
N TYR A 47 6.22 1.53 13.38
CA TYR A 47 6.97 0.76 14.36
C TYR A 47 8.46 1.03 14.22
N GLU A 48 9.12 1.38 15.33
CA GLU A 48 10.57 1.56 15.34
C GLU A 48 11.28 0.22 15.46
N HIS A 49 12.11 -0.12 14.48
CA HIS A 49 12.88 -1.35 14.49
C HIS A 49 14.39 -1.07 14.37
N PRO A 50 15.27 -1.76 15.13
CA PRO A 50 16.72 -1.49 15.13
C PRO A 50 17.40 -1.62 13.77
N LYS A 51 16.86 -2.44 12.85
CA LYS A 51 17.35 -2.62 11.48
C LYS A 51 16.78 -1.60 10.47
N ALA A 52 15.82 -0.77 10.89
CA ALA A 52 15.11 0.19 10.06
C ALA A 52 15.16 1.60 10.67
N ARG A 53 16.36 2.01 11.10
CA ARG A 53 16.60 3.32 11.72
C ARG A 53 16.43 4.44 10.69
N PRO A 54 16.00 5.64 11.13
CA PRO A 54 16.01 6.82 10.26
C PRO A 54 17.41 7.08 9.69
N SER A 55 17.49 7.43 8.41
CA SER A 55 18.74 7.88 7.77
C SER A 55 18.55 9.27 7.14
N SER A 56 19.66 9.94 6.87
CA SER A 56 19.67 11.23 6.16
C SER A 56 19.25 11.11 4.69
N ASP A 57 19.19 9.90 4.13
CA ASP A 57 18.84 9.68 2.72
C ASP A 57 17.33 9.77 2.48
N TYR A 58 16.54 9.56 3.55
CA TYR A 58 15.09 9.50 3.49
C TYR A 58 14.43 10.58 4.34
N GLN A 59 13.16 10.84 4.06
CA GLN A 59 12.27 11.55 4.97
C GLN A 59 11.32 10.54 5.62
N ARG A 60 11.51 10.30 6.92
CA ARG A 60 10.70 9.35 7.68
C ARG A 60 9.26 9.83 7.78
N SER A 61 8.35 9.02 7.23
CA SER A 61 6.91 9.17 7.35
C SER A 61 6.35 8.03 8.20
N GLU A 62 5.16 8.25 8.76
CA GLU A 62 4.54 7.31 9.70
C GLU A 62 3.13 6.94 9.22
N ILE A 63 2.83 5.65 9.15
CA ILE A 63 1.46 5.17 9.02
C ILE A 63 0.91 5.09 10.45
N LEU A 64 0.09 6.05 10.87
CA LEU A 64 -0.48 6.03 12.21
C LEU A 64 -1.47 4.87 12.36
N LEU A 65 -2.30 4.69 11.32
CA LEU A 65 -3.24 3.60 11.20
C LEU A 65 -3.46 3.30 9.73
N GLY A 66 -3.29 2.05 9.34
CA GLY A 66 -3.75 1.54 8.06
C GLY A 66 -4.57 0.28 8.27
N VAL A 67 -5.69 0.16 7.56
CA VAL A 67 -6.56 -1.02 7.60
C VAL A 67 -6.94 -1.38 6.17
N ASN A 68 -6.78 -2.64 5.81
CA ASN A 68 -7.41 -3.24 4.64
C ASN A 68 -8.34 -4.34 5.14
N LEU A 69 -9.65 -4.12 5.00
CA LEU A 69 -10.69 -5.05 5.40
C LEU A 69 -11.31 -5.67 4.14
N MET A 70 -11.14 -6.97 3.98
CA MET A 70 -11.68 -7.76 2.87
C MET A 70 -12.86 -8.57 3.39
N VAL A 71 -14.06 -8.29 2.90
CA VAL A 71 -15.30 -8.99 3.28
C VAL A 71 -15.85 -9.71 2.06
N PRO A 72 -16.11 -11.03 2.13
CA PRO A 72 -16.76 -11.76 1.04
C PRO A 72 -18.10 -11.11 0.67
N SER A 73 -18.34 -10.91 -0.62
CA SER A 73 -19.59 -10.31 -1.11
C SER A 73 -20.75 -11.32 -1.05
N PRO A 74 -21.82 -11.06 -0.26
CA PRO A 74 -22.94 -12.00 -0.15
C PRO A 74 -23.58 -12.29 -1.50
N GLY A 75 -23.70 -13.59 -1.83
CA GLY A 75 -24.31 -14.04 -3.08
C GLY A 75 -23.43 -13.88 -4.33
N GLN A 76 -22.17 -13.43 -4.20
CA GLN A 76 -21.24 -13.24 -5.31
C GLN A 76 -19.91 -13.97 -5.04
N PRO A 77 -19.87 -15.30 -5.26
CA PRO A 77 -18.65 -16.08 -5.09
C PRO A 77 -17.51 -15.51 -5.96
N GLY A 78 -16.33 -15.32 -5.38
CA GLY A 78 -15.17 -14.75 -6.06
C GLY A 78 -15.09 -13.22 -6.01
N MET A 79 -16.08 -12.53 -5.44
CA MET A 79 -16.02 -11.09 -5.19
C MET A 79 -15.79 -10.77 -3.71
N THR A 80 -15.10 -9.66 -3.47
CA THR A 80 -14.85 -9.13 -2.14
C THR A 80 -15.16 -7.63 -2.11
N THR A 81 -15.74 -7.17 -1.01
CA THR A 81 -15.73 -5.75 -0.66
C THR A 81 -14.40 -5.46 0.02
N LEU A 82 -13.61 -4.56 -0.56
CA LEU A 82 -12.36 -4.08 0.03
C LEU A 82 -12.57 -2.67 0.60
N THR A 83 -12.46 -2.54 1.92
CA THR A 83 -12.46 -1.25 2.61
C THR A 83 -11.04 -0.91 3.06
N THR A 84 -10.53 0.23 2.61
CA THR A 84 -9.19 0.71 2.99
C THR A 84 -9.28 1.99 3.81
N ILE A 85 -8.58 2.04 4.95
CA ILE A 85 -8.41 3.24 5.78
C ILE A 85 -6.91 3.52 5.86
N SER A 86 -6.52 4.78 5.67
CA SER A 86 -5.11 5.18 5.74
C SER A 86 -4.97 6.54 6.42
N HIS A 87 -4.35 6.55 7.59
CA HIS A 87 -3.93 7.74 8.32
C HIS A 87 -2.41 7.82 8.28
N VAL A 88 -1.90 8.68 7.39
CA VAL A 88 -0.47 8.84 7.18
C VAL A 88 -0.03 10.21 7.63
N LYS A 89 0.99 10.25 8.48
CA LYS A 89 1.72 11.47 8.80
C LYS A 89 2.92 11.56 7.86
N THR A 90 2.77 12.36 6.82
CA THR A 90 3.82 12.66 5.86
C THR A 90 4.64 13.87 6.33
N SER A 91 5.92 13.65 6.61
CA SER A 91 6.85 14.75 6.93
C SER A 91 7.14 15.57 5.66
N GLY A 92 7.20 16.91 5.74
CA GLY A 92 7.64 17.75 4.61
C GLY A 92 6.62 18.00 3.48
N VAL A 93 5.37 17.55 3.63
CA VAL A 93 4.28 17.86 2.68
C VAL A 93 3.38 18.96 3.25
N PRO A 94 3.18 20.09 2.55
CA PRO A 94 2.23 21.12 2.96
C PRO A 94 0.79 20.60 3.05
N ALA A 95 0.04 21.01 4.07
CA ALA A 95 -1.31 20.51 4.36
C ALA A 95 -2.32 20.70 3.19
N PHE A 96 -2.20 21.78 2.41
CA PHE A 96 -3.09 22.00 1.27
C PHE A 96 -2.88 21.01 0.11
N LEU A 97 -1.72 20.33 0.08
CA LEU A 97 -1.42 19.28 -0.89
C LEU A 97 -1.75 17.90 -0.35
N SER A 98 -1.73 17.69 0.97
CA SER A 98 -1.91 16.37 1.56
C SER A 98 -3.28 15.77 1.23
N GLU A 99 -4.34 16.59 1.14
CA GLU A 99 -5.69 16.10 0.82
C GLU A 99 -5.76 15.49 -0.59
N LYS A 100 -5.29 16.22 -1.60
CA LYS A 100 -5.28 15.74 -3.00
C LYS A 100 -4.40 14.50 -3.18
N PHE A 101 -3.21 14.49 -2.57
CA PHE A 101 -2.33 13.32 -2.62
C PHE A 101 -2.95 12.10 -1.93
N SER A 102 -3.62 12.30 -0.79
CA SER A 102 -4.25 11.21 -0.04
C SER A 102 -5.39 10.58 -0.83
N ALA A 103 -6.32 11.39 -1.36
CA ALA A 103 -7.44 10.89 -2.15
C ALA A 103 -6.98 10.17 -3.44
N GLY A 104 -6.05 10.78 -4.18
CA GLY A 104 -5.47 10.16 -5.39
C GLY A 104 -4.81 8.82 -5.10
N SER A 105 -3.98 8.75 -4.05
CA SER A 105 -3.27 7.52 -3.67
C SER A 105 -4.20 6.35 -3.32
N ALA A 106 -5.34 6.63 -2.68
CA ALA A 106 -6.32 5.60 -2.35
C ALA A 106 -6.99 5.04 -3.60
N VAL A 107 -7.35 5.91 -4.56
CA VAL A 107 -7.93 5.50 -5.85
C VAL A 107 -6.93 4.69 -6.66
N ASP A 108 -5.69 5.17 -6.77
CA ASP A 108 -4.62 4.49 -7.52
C ASP A 108 -4.29 3.12 -6.93
N PHE A 109 -4.31 3.00 -5.60
CA PHE A 109 -4.14 1.72 -4.92
C PHE A 109 -5.23 0.72 -5.33
N ILE A 110 -6.50 1.12 -5.30
CA ILE A 110 -7.62 0.24 -5.68
C ILE A 110 -7.55 -0.15 -7.16
N LYS A 111 -7.18 0.79 -8.05
CA LYS A 111 -6.95 0.49 -9.47
C LYS A 111 -5.86 -0.56 -9.64
N THR A 112 -4.71 -0.35 -9.01
CA THR A 112 -3.59 -1.31 -9.06
C THR A 112 -4.00 -2.69 -8.56
N VAL A 113 -4.78 -2.77 -7.47
CA VAL A 113 -5.31 -4.04 -6.96
C VAL A 113 -6.20 -4.70 -8.00
N ASN A 114 -7.13 -3.98 -8.62
CA ASN A 114 -8.00 -4.52 -9.67
C ASN A 114 -7.19 -5.00 -10.89
N ASP A 115 -6.21 -4.21 -11.33
CA ASP A 115 -5.35 -4.54 -12.47
C ASP A 115 -4.59 -5.85 -12.24
N VAL A 116 -3.96 -5.99 -11.06
CA VAL A 116 -3.22 -7.21 -10.68
C VAL A 116 -4.14 -8.42 -10.56
N LEU A 117 -5.37 -8.23 -10.09
CA LEU A 117 -6.36 -9.29 -9.97
C LEU A 117 -7.06 -9.62 -11.29
N GLY A 118 -6.81 -8.87 -12.37
CA GLY A 118 -7.54 -9.00 -13.63
C GLY A 118 -9.03 -8.71 -13.48
N ALA A 119 -9.41 -7.93 -12.48
CA ALA A 119 -10.80 -7.56 -12.22
C ALA A 119 -11.22 -6.48 -13.22
N THR A 120 -12.14 -6.79 -14.12
CA THR A 120 -12.76 -5.80 -15.01
C THR A 120 -13.60 -4.82 -14.22
N ASP A 121 -13.47 -3.52 -14.53
CA ASP A 121 -14.33 -2.48 -13.97
C ASP A 121 -15.82 -2.83 -14.25
N PRO A 122 -16.65 -3.03 -13.21
CA PRO A 122 -18.07 -3.33 -13.39
C PRO A 122 -18.87 -2.16 -13.98
N SER A 123 -18.27 -0.97 -14.13
CA SER A 123 -18.91 0.23 -14.69
C SER A 123 -19.10 0.21 -16.22
N GLY A 124 -18.53 -0.76 -16.94
CA GLY A 124 -18.82 -0.99 -18.36
C GLY A 124 -18.47 0.17 -19.29
N LYS A 125 -17.52 1.04 -18.92
CA LYS A 125 -17.00 2.03 -19.86
C LYS A 125 -15.97 1.39 -20.77
N GLU A 126 -16.35 1.21 -22.03
CA GLU A 126 -15.41 0.89 -23.11
C GLU A 126 -14.29 1.94 -23.13
N GLU A 127 -13.04 1.50 -23.05
CA GLU A 127 -11.86 2.37 -23.18
C GLU A 127 -11.78 2.91 -24.62
N GLU A 128 -11.99 4.20 -24.78
CA GLU A 128 -11.60 4.93 -25.99
C GLU A 128 -10.07 5.06 -26.00
N SER A 129 -9.43 4.42 -26.97
CA SER A 129 -7.98 4.43 -27.14
C SER A 129 -7.49 5.85 -27.47
N ALA A 130 -6.71 6.45 -26.59
CA ALA A 130 -5.87 7.61 -26.90
C ALA A 130 -4.42 7.30 -26.47
N GLY A 131 -3.52 7.36 -27.45
CA GLY A 131 -2.12 6.99 -27.32
C GLY A 131 -1.26 7.98 -26.51
N GLU A 132 -0.08 7.44 -26.15
CA GLU A 132 1.20 8.08 -25.82
C GLU A 132 1.20 9.31 -24.89
N ASP A 133 1.65 9.13 -23.64
CA ASP A 133 3.01 9.46 -23.18
C ASP A 133 3.05 9.68 -21.66
N GLY A 134 4.04 9.06 -20.99
CA GLY A 134 4.38 9.40 -19.60
C GLY A 134 4.50 8.20 -18.66
N SER A 135 5.50 7.35 -18.87
CA SER A 135 5.94 6.38 -17.87
C SER A 135 6.34 7.11 -16.58
N SER A 136 5.53 6.95 -15.55
CA SER A 136 5.91 7.17 -14.16
C SER A 136 5.25 6.10 -13.31
N SER A 137 5.81 4.89 -13.42
CA SER A 137 5.44 3.75 -12.60
C SER A 137 5.70 4.08 -11.12
N ASN A 138 4.64 4.41 -10.37
CA ASN A 138 4.67 4.32 -8.92
C ASN A 138 4.61 2.84 -8.54
N ASN A 139 5.77 2.20 -8.66
CA ASN A 139 5.98 0.83 -8.23
C ASN A 139 5.90 0.76 -6.70
N ILE A 140 4.71 0.50 -6.17
CA ILE A 140 4.56 -0.14 -4.85
C ILE A 140 4.86 -1.62 -5.06
N ILE A 141 6.15 -1.97 -5.12
CA ILE A 141 6.57 -3.37 -5.16
C ILE A 141 6.41 -3.93 -3.74
N ALA A 142 5.38 -4.75 -3.57
CA ALA A 142 5.27 -5.63 -2.42
C ALA A 142 6.13 -6.89 -2.66
N GLY A 143 7.37 -6.87 -2.14
CA GLY A 143 8.16 -8.06 -1.82
C GLY A 143 9.01 -8.68 -2.94
N GLY A 144 10.09 -9.35 -2.51
CA GLY A 144 10.89 -10.26 -3.34
C GLY A 144 12.39 -9.99 -3.28
N GLN A 145 13.07 -10.67 -2.36
CA GLN A 145 14.52 -10.76 -2.30
C GLN A 145 14.94 -11.92 -3.22
N GLU A 146 15.62 -11.63 -4.34
CA GLU A 146 16.41 -12.65 -5.04
C GLU A 146 17.86 -12.47 -4.63
N GLY A 147 18.38 -13.49 -3.94
CA GLY A 147 19.79 -13.67 -3.69
C GLY A 147 20.32 -14.75 -4.62
N GLU A 148 21.29 -14.40 -5.45
CA GLU A 148 22.35 -15.25 -6.00
C GLU A 148 23.56 -14.28 -6.10
N GLY A 149 24.75 -14.52 -5.55
CA GLY A 149 25.58 -15.71 -5.51
C GLY A 149 26.96 -15.23 -5.98
N GLY A 150 27.99 -15.33 -5.12
CA GLY A 150 29.37 -14.90 -5.41
C GLY A 150 30.14 -14.45 -4.19
#